data_AF-A0A2B2LBN7-F1
#
_entry.id   AF-A0A2B2LBN7-F1
#
_cell.length_a   1.000
_cell.length_b   1.000
_cell.length_c   1.000
_cell.angle_alpha   90.00
_cell.angle_beta   90.00
_cell.angle_gamma   90.00
#
_symmetry.space_group_name_H-M   'P 1'
#
loop_
_entity.id
_entity.type
_entity.pdbx_description
1 polymer ?
#
loop_
_entity_poly.entity_id
_entity_poly.type
_entity_poly.pdbx_seq_one_letter_code
_entity_poly.pdbx_strand_id
1 'polypeptide(L)' 'MENAKKKKIRKAIARRAISVDKYQVNKAWRNIFVQAGIIK' A
#
# COMPACT_ATOMS: atom_id res chain seq x y z
N MET A 1 21.12 -22.08 -2.73
CA MET A 1 19.65 -21.93 -2.95
C MET A 1 18.92 -21.11 -1.88
N GLU A 2 19.35 -21.17 -0.62
CA GLU A 2 18.66 -20.52 0.52
C GLU A 2 18.61 -18.98 0.44
N ASN A 3 19.72 -18.34 0.03
CA ASN A 3 19.79 -16.88 -0.13
C ASN A 3 18.83 -16.35 -1.21
N ALA A 4 18.59 -17.13 -2.27
CA ALA A 4 17.65 -16.77 -3.32
C ALA A 4 16.20 -16.79 -2.82
N LYS A 5 15.83 -17.76 -1.98
CA LYS A 5 14.50 -17.83 -1.36
C LYS A 5 14.25 -16.64 -0.43
N LYS A 6 15.21 -16.31 0.45
CA LYS A 6 15.14 -15.12 1.33
C LYS A 6 15.00 -13.82 0.52
N LYS A 7 15.73 -13.67 -0.59
CA LYS A 7 15.60 -12.51 -1.50
C LYS A 7 14.20 -12.40 -2.12
N LYS A 8 13.60 -13.52 -2.55
CA LYS A 8 12.23 -13.55 -3.10
C LYS A 8 11.19 -13.12 -2.07
N ILE A 9 11.30 -13.63 -0.83
CA ILE A 9 10.39 -13.29 0.27
C ILE A 9 10.46 -11.79 0.59
N ARG A 10 11.66 -11.22 0.78
CA ARG A 10 11.83 -9.78 1.02
C ARG A 10 11.24 -8.93 -0.09
N LYS A 11 11.43 -9.32 -1.36
CA LYS A 11 10.81 -8.63 -2.51
C LYS A 11 9.28 -8.71 -2.52
N ALA A 12 8.69 -9.81 -2.05
CA ALA A 12 7.24 -9.94 -1.96
C ALA A 12 6.67 -9.03 -0.85
N ILE A 13 7.34 -8.98 0.31
CA ILE A 13 6.97 -8.10 1.43
C ILE A 13 7.05 -6.63 1.01
N ALA A 14 8.15 -6.21 0.39
CA ALA A 14 8.32 -4.82 -0.07
C ALA A 14 7.23 -4.40 -1.07
N ARG A 15 6.87 -5.28 -2.02
CA ARG A 15 5.78 -5.02 -2.96
C ARG A 15 4.42 -4.90 -2.28
N ARG A 16 4.13 -5.77 -1.30
CA ARG A 16 2.89 -5.69 -0.50
C ARG A 16 2.84 -4.39 0.32
N ALA A 17 3.95 -3.98 0.94
CA ALA A 17 4.02 -2.74 1.70
C ALA A 17 3.66 -1.52 0.82
N ILE A 18 4.21 -1.44 -0.40
CA ILE A 18 3.88 -0.36 -1.36
C ILE A 18 2.38 -0.38 -1.72
N SER A 19 1.79 -1.55 -1.96
CA SER A 19 0.36 -1.64 -2.28
C SER A 19 -0.53 -1.23 -1.11
N VAL A 20 -0.13 -1.57 0.12
CA VAL A 20 -0.84 -1.20 1.34
C VAL A 20 -0.74 0.31 1.55
N ASP A 21 0.46 0.88 1.39
CA ASP A 21 0.67 2.33 1.49
C ASP A 21 -0.17 3.09 0.47
N LYS A 22 -0.16 2.67 -0.80
CA LYS A 22 -1.02 3.26 -1.84
C LYS A 22 -2.52 3.16 -1.50
N TYR A 23 -2.95 2.01 -0.95
CA TYR A 23 -4.34 1.85 -0.50
C TYR A 23 -4.68 2.78 0.65
N GLN A 24 -3.81 2.90 1.66
CA GLN A 24 -4.00 3.80 2.80
C GLN A 24 -4.03 5.26 2.37
N VAL A 25 -3.11 5.68 1.48
CA VAL A 25 -3.08 7.04 0.91
C VAL A 25 -4.37 7.33 0.16
N ASN A 26 -4.81 6.45 -0.74
CA ASN A 26 -6.07 6.64 -1.48
C ASN A 26 -7.28 6.68 -0.55
N LYS A 27 -7.30 5.83 0.49
CA LYS A 27 -8.37 5.81 1.49
C LYS A 27 -8.37 7.11 2.31
N ALA A 28 -7.20 7.58 2.73
CA ALA A 28 -7.05 8.81 3.49
C ALA A 28 -7.49 10.03 2.68
N TRP A 29 -7.03 10.15 1.43
CA TRP A 29 -7.48 11.21 0.54
C TRP A 29 -8.98 11.16 0.33
N ARG A 30 -9.55 9.99 0.00
CA ARG A 30 -10.99 9.86 -0.20
C ARG A 30 -11.78 10.22 1.06
N ASN A 31 -11.32 9.83 2.24
CA ASN A 31 -11.94 10.23 3.50
C ASN A 31 -11.91 11.74 3.71
N ILE A 32 -10.78 12.40 3.41
CA ILE A 32 -10.67 13.87 3.50
C ILE A 32 -11.63 14.54 2.51
N PHE A 33 -11.68 14.08 1.25
CA PHE A 33 -12.55 14.66 0.24
C PHE A 33 -14.05 14.43 0.50
N VAL A 34 -14.40 13.27 1.06
CA VAL A 34 -15.79 12.97 1.49
C VAL A 34 -16.16 13.82 2.71
N GLN A 35 -15.28 13.92 3.71
CA GLN A 35 -15.50 14.75 4.89
C GLN A 35 -15.60 16.24 4.52
N ALA A 36 -14.83 16.70 3.53
CA ALA A 36 -14.91 18.04 2.99
C ALA A 36 -16.18 18.26 2.12
N GLY A 37 -16.99 17.22 1.87
CA GLY A 37 -18.19 17.30 1.05
C GLY A 37 -17.93 17.54 -0.45
N ILE A 38 -16.67 17.40 -0.87
CA ILE A 38 -16.25 17.59 -2.28
C ILE A 38 -16.65 16.36 -3.11
N ILE A 39 -16.51 15.17 -2.52
CA ILE A 39 -16.91 13.90 -3.13
C ILE A 39 -18.12 13.37 -2.36
N LYS A 40 -19.15 12.93 -3.09
CA LYS A 40 -20.41 12.38 -2.55
C LYS A 40 -20.26 10.93 -2.10
#